data_AF-A0A7J7J6P6-F1
#
_entry.id   AF-A0A7J7J6P6-F1
#
_cell.length_a   1.000
_cell.length_b   1.000
_cell.length_c   1.000
_cell.angle_alpha   90.00
_cell.angle_beta   90.00
_cell.angle_gamma   90.00
#
_symmetry.space_group_name_H-M   'P 1'
#
loop_
_entity.id
_entity.type
_entity.pdbx_description
1 polymer ?
#
loop_
_entity_poly.entity_id
_entity_poly.type
_entity_poly.pdbx_seq_one_letter_code
_entity_poly.pdbx_strand_id
1 'polypeptide(L)'
;MEVLYMVDPIDEYATQQLKEYEGKNLVCVTKEGLELPEDEDEKKKMEEDKAKYEGLCKAMADILDKKVEKVVVSGRMVSSPCCIVTSQYGWSANMERIMKAQALRDTSTMGYMAAKKHMEINPDHAIIKTLREKVEADKNDKSVKDLVMLLFETSLMASGFTLEDPQLHASRIHRMVCLGLGIDEDDMPAEDAAADEEMPPLEEDDDSAKMEEVD
;
A
#
# COMPACT_ATOMS: atom_id res chain seq x y z
N MET A 1 8.73 -21.53 -12.62
CA MET A 1 7.58 -21.65 -11.70
C MET A 1 6.35 -21.20 -12.47
N GLU A 2 5.27 -21.97 -12.43
CA GLU A 2 4.00 -21.61 -13.07
C GLU A 2 3.11 -20.86 -12.07
N VAL A 3 2.29 -19.93 -12.56
CA VAL A 3 1.38 -19.12 -11.73
C VAL A 3 -0.02 -19.20 -12.33
N LEU A 4 -1.01 -19.47 -11.49
CA LEU A 4 -2.42 -19.50 -11.87
C LEU A 4 -3.02 -18.09 -11.75
N TYR A 5 -3.66 -17.63 -12.81
CA TYR A 5 -4.42 -16.38 -12.81
C TYR A 5 -5.87 -16.64 -12.46
N MET A 6 -6.29 -16.12 -11.30
CA MET A 6 -7.66 -16.13 -10.81
C MET A 6 -8.27 -14.76 -11.11
N VAL A 7 -9.06 -14.68 -12.17
CA VAL A 7 -9.50 -13.40 -12.76
C VAL A 7 -10.93 -13.03 -12.40
N ASP A 8 -11.72 -13.99 -11.93
CA ASP A 8 -13.11 -13.77 -11.57
C ASP A 8 -13.25 -13.45 -10.08
N PRO A 9 -14.17 -12.55 -9.68
CA PRO A 9 -14.37 -12.22 -8.27
C PRO A 9 -14.70 -13.42 -7.37
N ILE A 10 -15.33 -14.46 -7.94
CA ILE A 10 -15.69 -15.68 -7.21
C ILE A 10 -14.46 -16.52 -6.83
N ASP A 11 -13.35 -16.39 -7.56
CA ASP A 11 -12.14 -17.18 -7.34
C ASP A 11 -11.49 -16.89 -5.99
N GLU A 12 -11.58 -15.64 -5.52
CA GLU A 12 -11.12 -15.21 -4.20
C GLU A 12 -11.88 -15.91 -3.06
N TYR A 13 -13.17 -16.21 -3.24
CA TYR A 13 -13.93 -17.02 -2.29
C TYR A 13 -13.61 -18.51 -2.43
N ALA A 14 -13.45 -19.00 -3.65
CA ALA A 14 -13.16 -20.40 -3.92
C ALA A 14 -11.81 -20.83 -3.34
N THR A 15 -10.75 -20.04 -3.57
CA THR A 15 -9.38 -20.31 -3.10
C THR A 15 -9.21 -20.16 -1.59
N GLN A 16 -10.09 -19.42 -0.91
CA GLN A 16 -10.11 -19.40 0.56
C GLN A 16 -10.55 -20.74 1.16
N GLN A 17 -11.44 -21.45 0.47
CA GLN A 17 -11.93 -22.76 0.89
C GLN A 17 -11.07 -23.91 0.34
N LEU A 18 -10.56 -23.75 -0.89
CA LEU A 18 -9.68 -24.70 -1.56
C LEU A 18 -8.24 -24.52 -1.07
N LYS A 19 -7.92 -25.09 0.10
CA LYS A 19 -6.57 -25.02 0.68
C LYS A 19 -5.58 -25.97 0.01
N GLU A 20 -6.06 -27.11 -0.46
CA GLU A 20 -5.25 -28.18 -1.03
C GLU A 20 -5.94 -28.75 -2.28
N TYR A 21 -5.14 -29.07 -3.30
CA TYR A 21 -5.58 -29.78 -4.49
C TYR A 21 -4.56 -30.88 -4.81
N GLU A 22 -5.02 -32.13 -4.87
CA GLU A 22 -4.16 -33.31 -5.13
C GLU A 22 -2.91 -33.39 -4.21
N GLY A 23 -3.07 -33.10 -2.91
CA GLY A 23 -1.94 -33.11 -1.96
C GLY A 23 -1.03 -31.88 -2.03
N LYS A 24 -1.35 -30.89 -2.86
CA LYS A 24 -0.56 -29.65 -3.02
C LYS A 24 -1.30 -28.46 -2.42
N ASN A 25 -0.60 -27.73 -1.56
CA ASN A 25 -1.11 -26.49 -0.97
C ASN A 25 -1.13 -25.37 -2.01
N LEU A 26 -2.20 -24.57 -2.01
CA LEU A 26 -2.26 -23.35 -2.80
C LEU A 26 -1.57 -22.21 -2.04
N VAL A 27 -0.66 -21.51 -2.71
CA VAL A 27 0.07 -20.36 -2.16
C VAL A 27 -0.27 -19.12 -2.97
N CYS A 28 -0.75 -18.08 -2.30
CA CYS A 28 -1.05 -16.81 -2.93
C CYS A 28 0.21 -15.93 -2.99
N VAL A 29 0.67 -15.61 -4.20
CA VAL A 29 1.90 -14.83 -4.43
C VAL A 29 1.83 -13.39 -3.94
N THR A 30 0.63 -12.86 -3.66
CA THR A 30 0.43 -11.49 -3.13
C THR A 30 0.35 -11.45 -1.59
N LYS A 31 0.44 -12.60 -0.93
CA LYS A 31 0.51 -12.70 0.53
C LYS A 31 1.95 -12.90 1.00
N GLU A 32 2.20 -12.64 2.27
CA GLU A 32 3.45 -13.02 2.91
C GLU A 32 3.64 -14.54 2.96
N GLY A 33 4.88 -14.98 3.18
CA GLY A 33 5.22 -16.41 3.30
C GLY A 33 5.37 -17.14 1.96
N LEU A 34 5.55 -16.40 0.86
CA LEU A 34 5.94 -17.00 -0.41
C LEU A 34 7.39 -17.46 -0.31
N GLU A 35 7.60 -18.77 -0.32
CA GLU A 35 8.93 -19.38 -0.39
C GLU A 35 9.21 -19.77 -1.85
N LEU A 36 10.24 -19.16 -2.43
CA LEU A 36 10.74 -19.52 -3.74
C LEU A 36 11.89 -20.53 -3.60
N PRO A 37 12.12 -21.40 -4.58
CA PRO A 37 13.31 -22.22 -4.60
C PRO A 37 14.55 -21.32 -4.69
N GLU A 38 15.35 -21.31 -3.63
CA GLU A 38 16.61 -20.55 -3.53
C GLU A 38 17.77 -21.52 -3.35
N ASP A 39 18.90 -21.24 -4.02
CA ASP A 39 20.14 -21.97 -3.79
C ASP A 39 20.87 -21.51 -2.50
N GLU A 40 21.95 -22.21 -2.10
CA GLU A 40 22.66 -21.85 -0.87
C GLU A 40 23.32 -20.47 -0.93
N ASP A 41 23.73 -20.01 -2.11
CA ASP A 41 24.39 -18.72 -2.28
C ASP A 41 23.37 -17.58 -2.24
N GLU A 42 22.19 -17.77 -2.84
CA GLU A 42 21.04 -16.86 -2.76
C GLU A 42 20.55 -16.72 -1.32
N LYS A 43 20.47 -17.82 -0.57
CA LYS A 43 20.09 -17.77 0.86
C LYS A 43 21.08 -16.96 1.68
N LYS A 44 22.38 -17.17 1.49
CA LYS A 44 23.42 -16.40 2.18
C LYS A 44 23.35 -14.92 1.82
N LYS A 45 23.23 -14.60 0.52
CA LYS A 45 23.06 -13.22 0.05
C LYS A 45 21.84 -12.57 0.70
N MET A 46 20.72 -13.29 0.79
CA MET A 46 19.49 -12.78 1.39
C MET A 46 19.63 -12.51 2.89
N GLU A 47 20.37 -13.34 3.63
CA GLU A 47 20.69 -13.08 5.04
C GLU A 47 21.60 -11.85 5.22
N GLU A 48 22.62 -11.71 4.36
CA GLU A 48 23.50 -10.54 4.35
C GLU A 48 22.72 -9.25 4.01
N ASP A 49 21.85 -9.30 3.00
CA ASP A 49 21.01 -8.17 2.60
C ASP A 49 20.01 -7.82 3.71
N LYS A 50 19.40 -8.79 4.39
CA LYS A 50 18.55 -8.51 5.56
C LYS A 50 19.29 -7.73 6.64
N ALA A 51 20.52 -8.12 6.96
CA ALA A 51 21.34 -7.39 7.94
C ALA A 51 21.74 -6.00 7.44
N LYS A 52 22.16 -5.91 6.17
CA LYS A 52 22.60 -4.66 5.54
C LYS A 52 21.50 -3.62 5.41
N TYR A 53 20.28 -4.04 5.11
CA TYR A 53 19.14 -3.15 4.91
C TYR A 53 18.25 -3.01 6.15
N GLU A 54 18.58 -3.65 7.28
CA GLU A 54 17.82 -3.55 8.53
C GLU A 54 17.61 -2.09 8.97
N GLY A 55 18.64 -1.25 8.84
CA GLY A 55 18.57 0.18 9.16
C GLY A 55 17.59 0.94 8.28
N LEU A 56 17.55 0.64 6.97
CA LEU A 56 16.59 1.23 6.04
C LEU A 56 15.17 0.74 6.34
N CYS A 57 14.98 -0.56 6.56
CA CYS A 57 13.67 -1.13 6.90
C CYS A 57 13.06 -0.46 8.13
N LYS A 58 13.86 -0.25 9.18
CA LYS A 58 13.42 0.47 10.40
C LYS A 58 13.04 1.92 10.09
N ALA A 59 13.89 2.65 9.39
CA ALA A 59 13.60 4.05 9.03
C ALA A 59 12.33 4.17 8.17
N MET A 60 12.12 3.27 7.21
CA MET A 60 10.90 3.24 6.40
C MET A 60 9.68 2.89 7.23
N ALA A 61 9.79 1.93 8.15
CA ALA A 61 8.70 1.60 9.07
C ALA A 61 8.33 2.78 9.97
N ASP A 62 9.32 3.52 10.48
CA ASP A 62 9.09 4.72 11.31
C ASP A 62 8.43 5.85 10.52
N ILE A 63 8.79 6.04 9.24
CA ILE A 63 8.18 7.06 8.36
C ILE A 63 6.74 6.69 8.01
N LEU A 64 6.49 5.41 7.73
CA LEU A 64 5.18 4.90 7.31
C LEU A 64 4.24 4.68 8.51
N ASP A 65 4.77 4.57 9.73
CA ASP A 65 4.04 4.42 10.99
C ASP A 65 2.89 3.41 10.87
N LYS A 66 1.63 3.86 10.97
CA LYS A 66 0.45 2.99 10.93
C LYS A 66 0.05 2.51 9.52
N LYS A 67 0.72 2.96 8.46
CA LYS A 67 0.40 2.59 7.07
C LYS A 67 0.87 1.17 6.72
N VAL A 68 1.91 0.67 7.39
CA VAL A 68 2.43 -0.69 7.23
C VAL A 68 2.70 -1.32 8.59
N GLU A 69 2.56 -2.65 8.68
CA GLU A 69 2.91 -3.36 9.92
C GLU A 69 4.42 -3.66 10.01
N LYS A 70 5.08 -3.89 8.88
CA LYS A 70 6.54 -4.10 8.82
C LYS A 70 7.06 -3.80 7.42
N VAL A 71 8.35 -3.47 7.38
CA VAL A 71 9.14 -3.36 6.16
C VAL A 71 10.21 -4.45 6.18
N VAL A 72 10.31 -5.26 5.12
CA VAL A 72 11.25 -6.39 5.05
C VAL A 72 11.91 -6.49 3.69
N VAL A 73 13.11 -7.08 3.66
CA VAL A 73 13.79 -7.41 2.40
C VAL A 73 13.11 -8.62 1.76
N SER A 74 12.94 -8.60 0.44
CA SER A 74 12.32 -9.69 -0.31
C SER A 74 13.07 -10.05 -1.59
N GLY A 75 13.13 -11.35 -1.89
CA GLY A 75 13.66 -11.91 -3.14
C GLY A 75 12.61 -12.13 -4.22
N ARG A 76 11.32 -11.83 -3.96
CA ARG A 76 10.24 -12.13 -4.94
C ARG A 76 10.19 -11.16 -6.13
N MET A 77 10.84 -10.00 -6.00
CA MET A 77 10.82 -8.92 -7.00
C MET A 77 12.09 -8.93 -7.83
N VAL A 78 11.94 -8.70 -9.14
CA VAL A 78 13.08 -8.58 -10.06
C VAL A 78 13.32 -7.11 -10.44
N SER A 79 12.35 -6.47 -11.09
CA SER A 79 12.48 -5.11 -11.62
C SER A 79 11.90 -4.03 -10.72
N SER A 80 11.01 -4.39 -9.79
CA SER A 80 10.32 -3.41 -8.94
C SER A 80 11.16 -3.07 -7.71
N PRO A 81 11.19 -1.80 -7.25
CA PRO A 81 11.90 -1.39 -6.04
C PRO A 81 11.24 -1.92 -4.77
N CYS A 82 9.91 -1.94 -4.73
CA CYS A 82 9.13 -2.39 -3.58
C CYS A 82 7.73 -2.85 -4.01
N CYS A 83 7.12 -3.70 -3.19
CA CYS A 83 5.74 -4.14 -3.36
C CYS A 83 5.02 -4.22 -2.01
N ILE A 84 3.69 -4.11 -2.04
CA ILE A 84 2.86 -4.32 -0.86
C ILE A 84 2.28 -5.73 -0.89
N VAL A 85 2.49 -6.47 0.20
CA VAL A 85 1.88 -7.78 0.43
C VAL A 85 0.96 -7.73 1.64
N THR A 86 -0.01 -8.63 1.69
CA THR A 86 -0.92 -8.77 2.84
C THR A 86 -0.46 -9.89 3.75
N SER A 87 -0.91 -9.85 5.02
CA SER A 87 -0.75 -10.98 5.92
C SER A 87 -1.38 -12.27 5.36
N GLN A 88 -0.89 -13.42 5.82
CA GLN A 88 -1.32 -14.73 5.31
C GLN A 88 -2.83 -14.98 5.44
N TYR A 89 -3.41 -14.54 6.57
CA TYR A 89 -4.81 -14.79 6.93
C TYR A 89 -5.75 -13.62 6.61
N GLY A 90 -5.22 -12.45 6.23
CA GLY A 90 -6.02 -11.30 5.85
C GLY A 90 -6.57 -11.38 4.43
N TRP A 91 -7.44 -10.43 4.07
CA TRP A 91 -7.85 -10.23 2.68
C TRP A 91 -6.68 -9.82 1.79
N SER A 92 -6.66 -10.34 0.56
CA SER A 92 -5.80 -9.82 -0.51
C SER A 92 -6.27 -8.42 -0.95
N ALA A 93 -5.45 -7.72 -1.73
CA ALA A 93 -5.85 -6.46 -2.36
C ALA A 93 -7.11 -6.62 -3.23
N ASN A 94 -7.20 -7.74 -3.96
CA ASN A 94 -8.35 -8.02 -4.82
C ASN A 94 -9.62 -8.31 -4.00
N MET A 95 -9.51 -9.09 -2.92
CA MET A 95 -10.62 -9.34 -2.00
C MET A 95 -11.07 -8.04 -1.32
N GLU A 96 -10.14 -7.18 -0.87
CA GLU A 96 -10.48 -5.87 -0.31
C GLU A 96 -11.29 -5.02 -1.31
N ARG A 97 -10.89 -5.00 -2.58
CA ARG A 97 -11.60 -4.29 -3.65
C ARG A 97 -13.00 -4.86 -3.90
N ILE A 98 -13.14 -6.19 -4.00
CA ILE A 98 -14.45 -6.86 -4.17
C ILE A 98 -15.37 -6.51 -3.02
N MET A 99 -14.85 -6.55 -1.79
CA MET A 99 -15.62 -6.30 -0.58
C MET A 99 -16.04 -4.84 -0.42
N LYS A 100 -15.18 -3.88 -0.78
CA LYS A 100 -15.54 -2.45 -0.80
C LYS A 100 -16.60 -2.12 -1.86
N ALA A 101 -16.66 -2.87 -2.96
CA ALA A 101 -17.65 -2.67 -4.01
C ALA A 101 -19.05 -3.23 -3.66
N GLN A 102 -19.19 -4.02 -2.59
CA GLN A 102 -20.48 -4.59 -2.17
C GLN A 102 -21.31 -3.57 -1.36
N ALA A 103 -22.32 -2.99 -2.02
CA ALA A 103 -23.16 -1.92 -1.47
C ALA A 103 -23.97 -2.27 -0.21
N LEU A 104 -24.24 -3.55 0.06
CA LEU A 104 -25.10 -4.00 1.18
C LEU A 104 -24.30 -4.53 2.38
N ARG A 105 -22.97 -4.40 2.37
CA ARG A 105 -22.14 -4.99 3.41
C ARG A 105 -21.97 -4.05 4.60
N ASP A 106 -22.10 -4.62 5.80
CA ASP A 106 -21.83 -3.91 7.06
C ASP A 106 -20.34 -3.53 7.16
N THR A 107 -20.08 -2.23 7.22
CA THR A 107 -18.76 -1.61 7.34
C THR A 107 -18.03 -2.00 8.62
N SER A 108 -18.75 -2.48 9.65
CA SER A 108 -18.17 -2.96 10.91
C SER A 108 -17.21 -4.14 10.70
N THR A 109 -17.43 -4.95 9.66
CA THR A 109 -16.59 -6.12 9.34
C THR A 109 -15.30 -5.81 8.59
N MET A 110 -15.07 -4.55 8.19
CA MET A 110 -13.81 -4.15 7.54
C MET A 110 -12.64 -4.07 8.52
N GLY A 111 -12.84 -3.62 9.76
CA GLY A 111 -11.74 -3.36 10.71
C GLY A 111 -10.95 -4.61 11.11
N TYR A 112 -11.60 -5.76 11.19
CA TYR A 112 -10.95 -7.03 11.60
C TYR A 112 -10.31 -7.79 10.44
N MET A 113 -10.74 -7.52 9.21
CA MET A 113 -10.36 -8.26 8.01
C MET A 113 -9.52 -7.45 7.02
N ALA A 114 -9.44 -6.12 7.21
CA ALA A 114 -8.46 -5.27 6.55
C ALA A 114 -7.08 -5.79 6.91
N ALA A 115 -6.47 -6.50 5.97
CA ALA A 115 -5.18 -7.12 6.20
C ALA A 115 -4.16 -6.04 6.48
N LYS A 116 -3.37 -6.27 7.52
CA LYS A 116 -2.18 -5.47 7.75
C LYS A 116 -1.26 -5.62 6.55
N LYS A 117 -0.78 -4.49 6.06
CA LYS A 117 0.05 -4.38 4.86
C LYS A 117 1.52 -4.49 5.26
N HIS A 118 2.30 -5.20 4.47
CA HIS A 118 3.75 -5.28 4.62
C HIS A 118 4.39 -4.71 3.37
N MET A 119 5.38 -3.86 3.56
CA MET A 119 6.18 -3.37 2.45
C MET A 119 7.41 -4.24 2.30
N GLU A 120 7.54 -4.86 1.15
CA GLU A 120 8.72 -5.63 0.79
C GLU A 120 9.62 -4.77 -0.10
N ILE A 121 10.92 -4.74 0.18
CA ILE A 121 11.93 -3.97 -0.58
C ILE A 121 12.88 -4.90 -1.34
N ASN A 122 13.27 -4.47 -2.53
CA ASN A 122 14.22 -5.18 -3.40
C ASN A 122 15.64 -4.62 -3.19
N PRO A 123 16.55 -5.39 -2.57
CA PRO A 123 17.90 -4.91 -2.26
C PRO A 123 18.74 -4.66 -3.52
N ASP A 124 18.42 -5.32 -4.64
CA ASP A 124 19.15 -5.20 -5.90
C ASP A 124 18.78 -3.93 -6.69
N HIS A 125 17.64 -3.32 -6.39
CA HIS A 125 17.14 -2.15 -7.11
C HIS A 125 17.95 -0.87 -6.78
N ALA A 126 18.29 -0.08 -7.80
CA ALA A 126 19.12 1.11 -7.65
C ALA A 126 18.52 2.15 -6.68
N ILE A 127 17.21 2.39 -6.78
CA ILE A 127 16.49 3.30 -5.85
C ILE A 127 16.68 2.87 -4.39
N ILE A 128 16.55 1.56 -4.08
CA ILE A 128 16.65 1.06 -2.70
C ILE A 128 18.10 1.16 -2.20
N LYS A 129 19.10 0.92 -3.07
CA LYS A 129 20.52 1.12 -2.76
C LYS A 129 20.81 2.58 -2.39
N THR A 130 20.39 3.53 -3.23
CA THR A 130 20.59 4.97 -2.98
C THR A 130 19.81 5.46 -1.77
N LEU A 131 18.58 4.95 -1.56
CA LEU A 131 17.77 5.31 -0.40
C LEU A 131 18.43 4.87 0.90
N ARG A 132 19.07 3.69 0.93
CA ARG A 132 19.86 3.24 2.09
C ARG A 132 20.98 4.22 2.42
N GLU A 133 21.77 4.61 1.42
CA GLU A 133 22.90 5.53 1.59
C GLU A 133 22.43 6.91 2.10
N LYS A 134 21.30 7.41 1.59
CA LYS A 134 20.71 8.66 2.08
C LYS A 134 20.25 8.57 3.54
N VAL A 135 19.58 7.48 3.91
CA VAL A 135 19.13 7.24 5.30
C VAL A 135 20.32 7.06 6.25
N GLU A 136 21.40 6.44 5.80
CA GLU A 136 22.65 6.31 6.59
C GLU A 136 23.33 7.66 6.81
N ALA A 137 23.26 8.58 5.84
CA ALA A 137 23.82 9.92 5.95
C ALA A 137 22.96 10.85 6.82
N ASP A 138 21.64 10.88 6.59
CA ASP A 138 20.69 11.65 7.40
C ASP A 138 19.31 10.98 7.42
N LYS A 139 18.93 10.47 8.61
CA LYS A 139 17.63 9.83 8.83
C LYS A 139 16.45 10.81 8.83
N ASN A 140 16.71 12.10 9.04
CA ASN A 140 15.69 13.13 9.21
C ASN A 140 15.52 14.02 7.97
N ASP A 141 16.21 13.72 6.88
CA ASP A 141 16.06 14.44 5.62
C ASP A 141 14.59 14.38 5.15
N LYS A 142 13.98 15.56 4.99
CA LYS A 142 12.61 15.72 4.49
C LYS A 142 12.43 15.04 3.13
N SER A 143 13.45 15.10 2.27
CA SER A 143 13.42 14.47 0.94
C SER A 143 13.33 12.96 1.03
N VAL A 144 13.96 12.34 2.03
CA VAL A 144 13.88 10.89 2.26
C VAL A 144 12.46 10.49 2.70
N LYS A 145 11.85 11.27 3.59
CA LYS A 145 10.45 11.02 4.03
C LYS A 145 9.47 11.09 2.86
N ASP A 146 9.58 12.13 2.03
CA ASP A 146 8.75 12.30 0.85
C ASP A 146 8.96 11.17 -0.16
N LEU A 147 10.22 10.76 -0.41
CA LEU A 147 10.52 9.64 -1.31
C LEU A 147 9.97 8.30 -0.80
N VAL A 148 10.08 8.03 0.50
CA VAL A 148 9.55 6.79 1.11
C VAL A 148 8.03 6.76 0.98
N MET A 149 7.34 7.87 1.26
CA MET A 149 5.89 7.97 1.11
C MET A 149 5.46 7.77 -0.35
N LEU A 150 6.17 8.38 -1.30
CA LEU A 150 5.87 8.23 -2.72
C LEU A 150 6.09 6.78 -3.18
N LEU A 151 7.19 6.15 -2.77
CA LEU A 151 7.47 4.74 -3.06
C LEU A 151 6.38 3.83 -2.49
N PHE A 152 5.94 4.09 -1.26
CA PHE A 152 4.87 3.34 -0.63
C PHE A 152 3.56 3.44 -1.42
N GLU A 153 3.09 4.65 -1.74
CA GLU A 153 1.84 4.85 -2.47
C GLU A 153 1.88 4.28 -3.90
N THR A 154 3.02 4.42 -4.57
CA THR A 154 3.24 3.84 -5.90
C THR A 154 3.18 2.32 -5.84
N SER A 155 3.84 1.71 -4.85
CA SER A 155 3.76 0.27 -4.62
C SER A 155 2.37 -0.19 -4.20
N LEU A 156 1.65 0.62 -3.42
CA LEU A 156 0.28 0.33 -3.00
C LEU A 156 -0.65 0.22 -4.21
N MET A 157 -0.55 1.17 -5.14
CA MET A 157 -1.30 1.17 -6.39
C MET A 157 -0.89 0.00 -7.30
N ALA A 158 0.42 -0.22 -7.49
CA ALA A 158 0.92 -1.31 -8.32
C ALA A 158 0.55 -2.70 -7.79
N SER A 159 0.42 -2.83 -6.46
CA SER A 159 -0.05 -4.06 -5.79
C SER A 159 -1.58 -4.21 -5.78
N GLY A 160 -2.32 -3.31 -6.42
CA GLY A 160 -3.77 -3.44 -6.63
C GLY A 160 -4.64 -2.91 -5.50
N PHE A 161 -4.08 -2.15 -4.55
CA PHE A 161 -4.85 -1.48 -3.51
C PHE A 161 -5.31 -0.10 -3.98
N THR A 162 -6.37 0.40 -3.34
CA THR A 162 -6.85 1.78 -3.54
C THR A 162 -6.04 2.74 -2.67
N LEU A 163 -5.70 3.91 -3.23
CA LEU A 163 -5.14 5.01 -2.45
C LEU A 163 -6.21 5.60 -1.52
N GLU A 164 -5.82 5.94 -0.30
CA GLU A 164 -6.70 6.61 0.67
C GLU A 164 -6.99 8.06 0.24
N ASP A 165 -5.95 8.77 -0.19
CA ASP A 165 -6.02 10.15 -0.62
C ASP A 165 -5.25 10.33 -1.95
N PRO A 166 -5.96 10.24 -3.09
CA PRO A 166 -5.35 10.46 -4.41
C PRO A 166 -4.83 11.89 -4.61
N GLN A 167 -5.42 12.89 -3.94
CA GLN A 167 -5.02 14.29 -4.08
C GLN A 167 -3.65 14.51 -3.45
N LEU A 168 -3.45 14.02 -2.23
CA LEU A 168 -2.16 14.09 -1.54
C LEU A 168 -1.05 13.37 -2.33
N HIS A 169 -1.37 12.23 -2.95
CA HIS A 169 -0.42 11.52 -3.83
C HIS A 169 -0.06 12.36 -5.05
N ALA A 170 -1.03 12.98 -5.70
CA ALA A 170 -0.82 13.86 -6.86
C ALA A 170 0.05 15.07 -6.50
N SER A 171 -0.24 15.75 -5.39
CA SER A 171 0.57 16.87 -4.89
C SER A 171 2.03 16.46 -4.65
N ARG A 172 2.27 15.25 -4.11
CA ARG A 172 3.64 14.73 -3.93
C ARG A 172 4.34 14.43 -5.25
N ILE A 173 3.64 13.91 -6.25
CA ILE A 173 4.18 13.73 -7.60
C ILE A 173 4.53 15.09 -8.21
N HIS A 174 3.65 16.08 -8.11
CA HIS A 174 3.90 17.43 -8.64
C HIS A 174 5.16 18.05 -8.01
N ARG A 175 5.33 17.94 -6.69
CA ARG A 175 6.55 18.38 -6.00
C ARG A 175 7.80 17.69 -6.54
N MET A 176 7.75 16.38 -6.78
CA MET A 176 8.88 15.64 -7.35
C MET A 176 9.19 16.05 -8.80
N VAL A 177 8.16 16.37 -9.59
CA VAL A 177 8.33 16.90 -10.95
C VAL A 177 8.97 18.28 -10.90
N CYS A 178 8.54 19.17 -10.00
CA CYS A 178 9.15 20.48 -9.80
C CYS A 178 10.64 20.36 -9.44
N LEU A 179 10.99 19.49 -8.47
CA LEU A 179 12.38 19.21 -8.11
C LEU A 179 13.19 18.66 -9.29
N GLY A 180 12.60 17.77 -10.09
CA GLY A 180 13.25 17.21 -11.29
C GLY A 180 13.48 18.24 -12.40
N LEU A 181 12.64 19.28 -12.48
CA LEU A 181 12.75 20.39 -13.43
C LEU A 181 13.55 21.58 -12.88
N GLY A 182 13.92 21.56 -11.59
CA GLY A 182 14.61 22.67 -10.93
C GLY A 182 13.71 23.89 -10.67
N ILE A 183 12.41 23.68 -10.50
CA ILE A 183 11.44 24.70 -10.10
C ILE A 183 11.46 24.79 -8.58
N ASP A 184 11.69 25.98 -8.03
CA ASP A 184 11.70 26.20 -6.59
C ASP A 184 10.29 26.03 -6.00
N GLU A 185 10.19 25.48 -4.78
CA GLU A 185 8.88 25.25 -4.13
C GLU A 185 8.08 26.57 -3.95
N ASP A 186 8.78 27.71 -3.92
CA ASP A 186 8.20 29.05 -3.79
C ASP A 186 7.53 29.57 -5.09
N ASP A 187 7.85 28.96 -6.25
CA ASP A 187 7.22 29.29 -7.53
C ASP A 187 5.92 28.49 -7.75
N MET A 188 5.61 27.54 -6.86
CA MET A 188 4.33 26.84 -6.91
C MET A 188 3.22 27.75 -6.35
N PRO A 189 2.07 27.88 -7.06
CA PRO A 189 0.92 28.51 -6.44
C PRO A 189 0.59 27.72 -5.16
N ALA A 190 0.40 28.43 -4.04
CA ALA A 190 0.03 27.82 -2.78
C ALA A 190 -1.20 26.94 -3.03
N GLU A 191 -1.09 25.63 -2.78
CA GLU A 191 -2.27 24.77 -2.78
C GLU A 191 -3.18 25.26 -1.67
N ASP A 192 -4.36 25.78 -2.04
CA ASP A 192 -5.39 26.22 -1.12
C ASP A 192 -5.77 25.06 -0.19
N ALA A 193 -5.20 25.03 1.01
CA ALA A 193 -5.68 24.23 2.14
C ALA A 193 -7.00 24.78 2.72
N ALA A 194 -7.85 25.37 1.87
CA ALA A 194 -9.11 26.01 2.21
C ALA A 194 -10.26 25.26 1.54
N ALA A 195 -10.49 24.02 1.94
CA ALA A 195 -11.72 23.29 1.58
C ALA A 195 -12.35 22.55 2.77
N ASP A 196 -11.83 22.71 3.99
CA ASP A 196 -12.36 22.02 5.19
C ASP A 196 -12.98 22.93 6.25
N GLU A 197 -13.08 24.25 6.01
CA GLU A 197 -13.83 25.17 6.88
C GLU A 197 -14.64 26.19 6.07
N GLU A 198 -15.80 25.78 5.55
CA GLU A 198 -17.04 26.57 5.45
C GLU A 198 -18.08 25.77 4.65
N MET A 199 -18.67 24.75 5.30
CA MET A 199 -20.06 24.43 4.97
C MET A 199 -20.92 25.42 5.78
N PRO A 200 -21.65 26.34 5.14
CA PRO A 200 -22.61 27.16 5.86
C PRO A 200 -23.65 26.23 6.51
N PRO A 201 -24.10 26.52 7.75
CA PRO A 201 -25.12 25.70 8.39
C PRO A 201 -26.36 25.71 7.50
N LEU A 202 -26.85 24.51 7.17
CA LEU A 202 -28.14 24.32 6.50
C LEU A 202 -29.21 25.01 7.34
N GLU A 203 -29.81 26.07 6.79
CA GLU A 203 -31.00 26.67 7.37
C GLU A 203 -32.10 25.60 7.41
N GLU A 204 -32.64 25.36 8.62
CA GLU A 204 -33.82 24.53 8.81
C GLU A 204 -35.02 25.24 8.17
N ASP A 205 -35.34 24.88 6.92
CA ASP A 205 -36.63 25.25 6.32
C ASP A 205 -37.74 24.47 7.03
N ASP A 206 -38.40 25.18 7.95
CA ASP A 206 -39.73 24.86 8.49
C ASP A 206 -40.75 24.90 7.35
N ASP A 207 -40.93 23.77 6.66
CA ASP A 207 -42.03 23.59 5.72
C ASP A 207 -42.97 22.46 6.16
N SER A 208 -44.03 22.93 6.80
CA SER A 208 -45.26 22.24 7.20
C SER A 208 -45.86 21.33 6.11
N ALA A 209 -45.39 20.09 6.00
CA ALA A 209 -46.06 19.05 5.24
C ALA A 209 -47.23 18.44 6.06
N LYS A 210 -48.39 19.06 5.91
CA LYS A 210 -49.73 18.55 6.21
C LYS A 210 -49.83 17.04 5.89
N MET A 211 -49.92 16.19 6.91
CA MET A 211 -50.44 14.83 6.74
C MET A 211 -51.95 14.91 6.51
N GLU A 212 -52.40 14.54 5.32
CA GLU A 212 -53.81 14.28 5.03
C GLU A 212 -54.05 12.77 5.25
N GLU A 213 -54.90 12.46 6.23
CA GLU A 213 -55.40 11.11 6.51
C GLU A 213 -56.20 10.57 5.32
N VAL A 214 -56.05 9.27 5.05
CA VAL A 214 -57.00 8.52 4.22
C VAL A 214 -57.44 7.30 5.03
N ASP A 215 -58.71 7.33 5.44
CA ASP A 215 -59.52 6.19 5.90
C ASP A 215 -59.71 5.14 4.78
#